data_AF-A0A1A9GRN0-F1
#
_entry.id   AF-A0A1A9GRN0-F1
#
_cell.length_a   1.000
_cell.length_b   1.000
_cell.length_c   1.000
_cell.angle_alpha   90.00
_cell.angle_beta   90.00
_cell.angle_gamma   90.00
#
_symmetry.space_group_name_H-M   'P 1'
#
loop_
_entity.id
_entity.type
_entity.pdbx_description
1 polymer ?
#
loop_
_entity_poly.entity_id
_entity_poly.type
_entity_poly.pdbx_seq_one_letter_code
_entity_poly.pdbx_strand_id
1 'polypeptide(L)'
;MTNLLIPLAAESDGFLGGVEEAINNAFEPIATAVTDVIFWNVPLGDYSFPLIVFWLVAAATVFTIYFRGIQFTSMGTAWDLVRGKFSRASDPGEVTHFQALSSAVSGTVGLGNIAGVAVAVTVGGPGATLWMILAGLLGMCTKFVECTLGVRYREVHEDGTVTGGPFKYLPVAFERFGAVASKIGVSIFAVALILFGALGGNAFQSNQTYAQAVEITGGEDGWLASDGAALIFGIVLASLVGLVILGGVRSIARVTSKLVPIMGVLYIGACLLVIFGNVTQIPDAIGTIISSAFNPEGVTGGALGVLIVGFQRAAFSNEAGVGSAPIVHSAVKTRHPVSEGFVAMLEPFIDTVVVCTATALTIVIADVPLYNDLLARAADGESVTSDTGVVLTSRSFDSFLPGFDNVLALAVALFAFSTLITWSYYTLKAWTTLVGRSRGKENAFKIIFCVFTALGAVVNLGSVLSFADGMLFVCAIFNLLGCYLLLPKVKEEVVKWREGRRDGSITEVPVDERATT
;
A
#
# COMPACT_ATOMS: atom_id res chain seq x y z
N MET A 1 -31.16 -12.71 25.42
CA MET A 1 -31.73 -11.50 24.77
C MET A 1 -31.21 -10.28 25.50
N THR A 2 -30.04 -9.81 25.08
CA THR A 2 -29.56 -8.46 25.31
C THR A 2 -28.69 -8.17 24.10
N ASN A 3 -29.32 -7.63 23.05
CA ASN A 3 -28.64 -7.24 21.83
C ASN A 3 -27.76 -6.03 22.18
N LEU A 4 -26.46 -6.27 22.36
CA LEU A 4 -25.44 -5.23 22.30
C LEU A 4 -25.32 -4.83 20.82
N LEU A 5 -26.24 -3.98 20.38
CA LEU A 5 -26.00 -3.09 19.25
C LEU A 5 -24.74 -2.30 19.60
N ILE A 6 -23.67 -2.47 18.84
CA ILE A 6 -22.54 -1.55 18.83
C ILE A 6 -22.85 -0.60 17.67
N PRO A 7 -23.43 0.59 17.90
CA PRO A 7 -23.51 1.60 16.88
C PRO A 7 -22.14 2.28 16.83
N LEU A 8 -21.20 1.72 16.08
CA LEU A 8 -19.89 2.36 15.82
C LEU A 8 -19.98 3.56 14.85
N ALA A 9 -21.19 4.08 14.66
CA ALA A 9 -21.44 5.37 14.07
C ALA A 9 -22.10 6.23 15.15
N ALA A 10 -21.27 6.99 15.88
CA ALA A 10 -21.80 8.16 16.54
C ALA A 10 -22.34 9.07 15.42
N GLU A 11 -23.66 9.20 15.31
CA GLU A 11 -24.23 10.41 14.71
C GLU A 11 -23.65 11.57 15.53
N SER A 12 -22.70 12.28 14.94
CA SER A 12 -22.07 13.44 15.55
C SER A 12 -23.11 14.57 15.56
N ASP A 13 -24.03 14.54 16.53
CA ASP A 13 -25.00 15.60 16.78
C ASP A 13 -24.24 16.90 17.14
N GLY A 14 -23.91 17.69 16.11
CA GLY A 14 -23.04 18.86 16.23
C GLY A 14 -22.63 19.46 14.89
N PHE A 15 -21.96 20.61 14.93
CA PHE A 15 -21.48 21.30 13.73
C PHE A 15 -20.54 20.43 12.88
N LEU A 16 -19.72 19.60 13.52
CA LEU A 16 -18.81 18.70 12.82
C LEU A 16 -19.57 17.60 12.07
N GLY A 17 -20.58 16.97 12.67
CA GLY A 17 -21.40 15.99 11.96
C GLY A 17 -22.17 16.55 10.79
N GLY A 18 -22.69 17.77 10.90
CA GLY A 18 -23.30 18.46 9.75
C GLY A 18 -22.30 18.71 8.60
N VAL A 19 -21.02 18.97 8.92
CA VAL A 19 -19.95 19.11 7.92
C VAL A 19 -19.57 17.74 7.33
N GLU A 20 -19.47 16.69 8.16
CA GLU A 20 -19.19 15.32 7.72
C GLU A 20 -20.26 14.80 6.78
N GLU A 21 -21.54 14.95 7.15
CA GLU A 21 -22.68 14.53 6.35
C GLU A 21 -22.70 15.31 5.01
N ALA A 22 -22.44 16.62 5.04
CA ALA A 22 -22.35 17.42 3.82
C ALA A 22 -21.21 16.97 2.89
N ILE A 23 -20.05 16.62 3.45
CA ILE A 23 -18.91 16.08 2.66
C ILE A 23 -19.28 14.72 2.08
N ASN A 24 -19.81 13.79 2.89
CA ASN A 24 -20.19 12.45 2.44
C ASN A 24 -21.28 12.52 1.36
N ASN A 25 -22.33 13.32 1.55
CA ASN A 25 -23.39 13.52 0.56
C ASN A 25 -22.88 14.14 -0.75
N ALA A 26 -21.86 15.01 -0.68
CA ALA A 26 -21.26 15.61 -1.88
C ALA A 26 -20.34 14.63 -2.62
N PHE A 27 -19.61 13.79 -1.90
CA PHE A 27 -18.65 12.83 -2.47
C PHE A 27 -19.31 11.53 -2.92
N GLU A 28 -20.37 11.08 -2.27
CA GLU A 28 -21.00 9.78 -2.54
C GLU A 28 -21.42 9.59 -4.01
N PRO A 29 -22.09 10.55 -4.69
CA PRO A 29 -22.40 10.40 -6.11
C PRO A 29 -21.16 10.26 -6.99
N ILE A 30 -20.07 10.95 -6.64
CA ILE A 30 -18.80 10.91 -7.36
C ILE A 30 -18.08 9.59 -7.09
N ALA A 31 -18.07 9.16 -5.82
CA ALA A 31 -17.51 7.90 -5.35
C ALA A 31 -18.16 6.72 -6.08
N THR A 32 -19.49 6.70 -6.11
CA THR A 32 -20.27 5.68 -6.81
C THR A 32 -19.98 5.71 -8.31
N ALA A 33 -20.01 6.88 -8.96
CA ALA A 33 -19.71 6.98 -10.39
C ALA A 33 -18.30 6.49 -10.76
N VAL A 34 -17.28 6.83 -9.95
CA VAL A 34 -15.92 6.32 -10.15
C VAL A 34 -15.86 4.82 -9.91
N THR A 35 -16.47 4.34 -8.83
CA THR A 35 -16.45 2.92 -8.46
C THR A 35 -17.13 2.09 -9.53
N ASP A 36 -18.29 2.50 -10.04
CA ASP A 36 -19.03 1.80 -11.09
C ASP A 36 -18.23 1.71 -12.40
N VAL A 37 -17.48 2.76 -12.75
CA VAL A 37 -16.64 2.78 -13.95
C VAL A 37 -15.39 1.91 -13.76
N ILE A 38 -14.72 2.03 -12.62
CA ILE A 38 -13.44 1.36 -12.36
C ILE A 38 -13.63 -0.13 -12.09
N PHE A 39 -14.64 -0.46 -11.29
CA PHE A 39 -15.04 -1.83 -10.98
C PHE A 39 -16.13 -2.32 -11.91
N TRP A 40 -16.23 -1.74 -13.11
CA TRP A 40 -17.18 -2.19 -14.11
C TRP A 40 -17.04 -3.70 -14.32
N ASN A 41 -18.15 -4.39 -14.07
CA ASN A 41 -18.20 -5.83 -14.06
C ASN A 41 -18.44 -6.35 -15.49
N VAL A 42 -17.53 -7.20 -15.95
CA VAL A 42 -17.71 -7.93 -17.21
C VAL A 42 -18.40 -9.26 -16.90
N PRO A 43 -19.53 -9.59 -17.57
CA PRO A 43 -20.18 -10.88 -17.39
C PRO A 43 -19.31 -11.99 -17.99
N LEU A 44 -18.99 -12.98 -17.18
CA LEU A 44 -18.23 -14.19 -17.51
C LEU A 44 -19.09 -15.41 -17.17
N GLY A 45 -20.03 -15.73 -18.06
CA GLY A 45 -21.04 -16.75 -17.79
C GLY A 45 -21.97 -16.31 -16.66
N ASP A 46 -22.08 -17.13 -15.62
CA ASP A 46 -22.91 -16.86 -14.44
C ASP A 46 -22.24 -15.92 -13.42
N TYR A 47 -21.02 -15.46 -13.70
CA TYR A 47 -20.23 -14.63 -12.77
C TYR A 47 -19.95 -13.23 -13.31
N SER A 48 -19.80 -12.27 -12.40
CA SER A 48 -19.29 -10.92 -12.68
C SER A 48 -17.83 -10.80 -12.25
N PHE A 49 -16.99 -10.19 -13.10
CA PHE A 49 -15.59 -9.93 -12.77
C PHE A 49 -15.23 -8.45 -12.99
N PRO A 50 -14.73 -7.74 -11.97
CA PRO A 50 -14.31 -6.36 -12.12
C PRO A 50 -13.15 -6.26 -13.13
N LEU A 51 -13.34 -5.47 -14.19
CA LEU A 51 -12.38 -5.36 -15.28
C LEU A 51 -10.99 -4.94 -14.80
N ILE A 52 -10.90 -4.05 -13.81
CA ILE A 52 -9.63 -3.60 -13.24
C ILE A 52 -8.85 -4.73 -12.57
N VAL A 53 -9.53 -5.62 -11.84
CA VAL A 53 -8.90 -6.78 -11.22
C VAL A 53 -8.34 -7.69 -12.29
N PHE A 54 -9.08 -7.85 -13.39
CA PHE A 54 -8.64 -8.69 -14.51
C PHE A 54 -7.41 -8.08 -15.16
N TRP A 55 -7.39 -6.76 -15.30
CA TRP A 55 -6.26 -6.00 -15.82
C TRP A 55 -5.00 -6.18 -14.98
N LEU A 56 -5.11 -6.15 -13.65
CA LEU A 56 -4.00 -6.39 -12.72
C LEU A 56 -3.49 -7.84 -12.77
N VAL A 57 -4.40 -8.81 -12.79
CA VAL A 57 -4.05 -10.24 -12.86
C VAL A 57 -3.37 -10.56 -14.21
N ALA A 58 -3.94 -10.06 -15.31
CA ALA A 58 -3.39 -10.23 -16.66
C ALA A 58 -2.00 -9.58 -16.75
N ALA A 59 -1.91 -8.31 -16.33
CA ALA A 59 -0.75 -7.66 -15.72
C ALA A 59 0.40 -8.59 -15.32
N ALA A 60 0.24 -9.05 -14.08
CA ALA A 60 1.24 -9.78 -13.35
C ALA A 60 1.54 -11.14 -13.99
N THR A 61 0.54 -11.78 -14.59
CA THR A 61 0.69 -13.06 -15.30
C THR A 61 1.56 -12.92 -16.55
N VAL A 62 1.27 -11.94 -17.41
CA VAL A 62 2.05 -11.70 -18.63
C VAL A 62 3.49 -11.35 -18.29
N PHE A 63 3.71 -10.45 -17.32
CA PHE A 63 5.06 -10.09 -16.90
C PHE A 63 5.82 -11.30 -16.34
N THR A 64 5.18 -12.09 -15.46
CA THR A 64 5.77 -13.31 -14.90
C THR A 64 6.20 -14.29 -15.99
N ILE A 65 5.35 -14.55 -16.98
CA ILE A 65 5.66 -15.45 -18.10
C ILE A 65 6.78 -14.86 -18.96
N TYR A 66 6.69 -13.59 -19.34
CA TYR A 66 7.65 -12.91 -20.22
C TYR A 66 9.08 -12.84 -19.64
N PHE A 67 9.19 -12.67 -18.33
CA PHE A 67 10.47 -12.70 -17.61
C PHE A 67 10.84 -14.08 -17.05
N ARG A 68 10.04 -15.12 -17.33
CA ARG A 68 10.28 -16.52 -16.96
C ARG A 68 10.41 -16.73 -15.45
N GLY A 69 9.49 -16.16 -14.67
CA GLY A 69 9.46 -16.30 -13.21
C GLY A 69 10.67 -15.66 -12.52
N ILE A 70 11.07 -14.46 -12.96
CA ILE A 70 12.26 -13.78 -12.46
C ILE A 70 12.21 -13.53 -10.95
N GLN A 71 11.01 -13.34 -10.40
CA GLN A 71 10.78 -13.15 -8.98
C GLN A 71 11.20 -14.37 -8.13
N PHE A 72 11.16 -15.58 -8.69
CA PHE A 72 11.55 -16.80 -7.98
C PHE A 72 13.04 -17.11 -8.12
N THR A 73 13.69 -16.60 -9.17
CA THR A 73 15.09 -16.92 -9.49
C THR A 73 16.09 -15.85 -9.06
N SER A 74 15.62 -14.62 -8.80
CA SER A 74 16.49 -13.45 -8.59
C SER A 74 16.48 -12.88 -7.17
N MET A 75 15.87 -13.58 -6.19
CA MET A 75 15.84 -13.16 -4.77
C MET A 75 17.23 -12.95 -4.18
N GLY A 76 18.20 -13.83 -4.50
CA GLY A 76 19.59 -13.66 -4.06
C GLY A 76 20.23 -12.38 -4.60
N THR A 77 19.99 -12.07 -5.88
CA THR A 77 20.46 -10.81 -6.52
C THR A 77 19.84 -9.59 -5.85
N ALA A 78 18.53 -9.63 -5.57
CA ALA A 78 17.83 -8.55 -4.88
C ALA A 78 18.47 -8.26 -3.51
N TRP A 79 18.77 -9.31 -2.75
CA TRP A 79 19.40 -9.19 -1.44
C TRP A 79 20.83 -8.65 -1.50
N ASP A 80 21.63 -9.10 -2.45
CA ASP A 80 22.98 -8.56 -2.67
C ASP A 80 22.95 -7.07 -3.05
N LEU A 81 21.94 -6.64 -3.81
CA LEU A 81 21.72 -5.24 -4.17
C LEU A 81 21.28 -4.38 -2.97
N VAL A 82 20.39 -4.88 -2.12
CA VAL A 82 20.00 -4.21 -0.87
C VAL A 82 21.22 -3.98 0.02
N ARG A 83 22.18 -4.93 0.05
CA ARG A 83 23.47 -4.81 0.76
C ARG A 83 24.47 -3.86 0.08
N GLY A 84 24.09 -3.21 -1.03
CA GLY A 84 24.92 -2.24 -1.76
C GLY A 84 26.06 -2.86 -2.57
N LYS A 85 26.09 -4.19 -2.77
CA LYS A 85 27.23 -4.87 -3.41
C LYS A 85 27.50 -4.43 -4.86
N PHE A 86 26.52 -3.91 -5.58
CA PHE A 86 26.68 -3.51 -6.99
C PHE A 86 26.45 -2.02 -7.24
N SER A 87 26.46 -1.20 -6.18
CA SER A 87 26.16 0.23 -6.28
C SER A 87 27.17 1.05 -5.48
N ARG A 88 27.74 2.07 -6.12
CA ARG A 88 28.74 2.96 -5.52
C ARG A 88 28.09 4.15 -4.85
N ALA A 89 28.71 4.66 -3.79
CA ALA A 89 28.28 5.91 -3.14
C ALA A 89 28.28 7.12 -4.11
N SER A 90 29.11 7.05 -5.16
CA SER A 90 29.25 8.03 -6.25
C SER A 90 28.30 7.81 -7.44
N ASP A 91 27.48 6.76 -7.43
CA ASP A 91 26.48 6.56 -8.48
C ASP A 91 25.37 7.62 -8.39
N PRO A 92 24.76 7.99 -9.54
CA PRO A 92 23.71 9.00 -9.57
C PRO A 92 22.49 8.52 -8.78
N GLY A 93 21.98 9.39 -7.91
CA GLY A 93 20.83 9.13 -7.05
C GLY A 93 20.97 9.82 -5.68
N GLU A 94 19.90 9.77 -4.91
CA GLU A 94 19.79 10.43 -3.61
C GLU A 94 19.88 9.45 -2.44
N VAL A 95 19.45 8.20 -2.64
CA VAL A 95 19.27 7.20 -1.57
C VAL A 95 19.84 5.84 -1.94
N THR A 96 20.20 5.01 -0.96
CA THR A 96 20.68 3.63 -1.22
C THR A 96 19.54 2.68 -1.60
N HIS A 97 19.85 1.49 -2.13
CA HIS A 97 18.83 0.46 -2.41
C HIS A 97 18.01 0.09 -1.18
N PHE A 98 18.67 -0.07 -0.02
CA PHE A 98 17.98 -0.35 1.23
C PHE A 98 17.06 0.80 1.66
N GLN A 99 17.49 2.04 1.49
CA GLN A 99 16.69 3.23 1.81
C GLN A 99 15.50 3.39 0.86
N ALA A 100 15.68 3.13 -0.44
CA ALA A 100 14.60 3.14 -1.42
C ALA A 100 13.57 2.06 -1.10
N LEU A 101 14.02 0.82 -0.89
CA LEU A 101 13.16 -0.30 -0.48
C LEU A 101 12.43 0.00 0.83
N SER A 102 13.14 0.45 1.86
CA SER A 102 12.52 0.76 3.15
C SER A 102 11.47 1.85 3.03
N SER A 103 11.71 2.86 2.20
CA SER A 103 10.73 3.93 1.95
C SER A 103 9.52 3.41 1.19
N ALA A 104 9.71 2.56 0.17
CA ALA A 104 8.57 1.98 -0.54
C ALA A 104 7.77 1.02 0.33
N VAL A 105 8.44 0.15 1.09
CA VAL A 105 7.81 -0.74 2.06
C VAL A 105 7.07 0.04 3.14
N SER A 106 7.54 1.21 3.60
CA SER A 106 6.71 2.05 4.49
C SER A 106 5.46 2.63 3.83
N GLY A 107 5.50 2.86 2.52
CA GLY A 107 4.36 3.34 1.75
C GLY A 107 3.26 2.29 1.58
N THR A 108 3.65 1.02 1.45
CA THR A 108 2.73 -0.11 1.23
C THR A 108 2.35 -0.81 2.53
N VAL A 109 3.33 -1.07 3.41
CA VAL A 109 3.11 -1.70 4.71
C VAL A 109 2.61 -0.64 5.68
N GLY A 110 1.28 -0.58 5.79
CA GLY A 110 0.56 0.39 6.60
C GLY A 110 -0.68 -0.21 7.24
N LEU A 111 -1.65 0.65 7.56
CA LEU A 111 -2.96 0.20 8.04
C LEU A 111 -3.73 -0.67 7.04
N GLY A 112 -3.41 -0.61 5.74
CA GLY A 112 -3.98 -1.52 4.74
C GLY A 112 -3.67 -3.00 5.01
N ASN A 113 -2.50 -3.32 5.56
CA ASN A 113 -2.10 -4.69 5.89
C ASN A 113 -2.70 -5.21 7.19
N ILE A 114 -3.21 -4.29 8.02
CA ILE A 114 -3.80 -4.59 9.31
C ILE A 114 -5.32 -4.60 9.13
N ALA A 115 -5.91 -3.41 8.93
CA ALA A 115 -7.35 -3.24 8.75
C ALA A 115 -7.85 -3.84 7.42
N GLY A 116 -7.12 -3.64 6.32
CA GLY A 116 -7.56 -4.15 5.01
C GLY A 116 -7.54 -5.68 4.91
N VAL A 117 -6.59 -6.34 5.60
CA VAL A 117 -6.59 -7.82 5.72
C VAL A 117 -7.77 -8.29 6.55
N ALA A 118 -8.05 -7.62 7.68
CA ALA A 118 -9.20 -7.93 8.53
C ALA A 118 -10.52 -7.86 7.73
N VAL A 119 -10.70 -6.82 6.91
CA VAL A 119 -11.83 -6.71 5.98
C VAL A 119 -11.81 -7.83 4.94
N ALA A 120 -10.64 -8.16 4.38
CA ALA A 120 -10.52 -9.20 3.36
C ALA A 120 -10.96 -10.57 3.88
N VAL A 121 -10.48 -10.98 5.06
CA VAL A 121 -10.81 -12.28 5.66
C VAL A 121 -12.22 -12.34 6.23
N THR A 122 -12.89 -11.19 6.33
CA THR A 122 -14.30 -11.10 6.73
C THR A 122 -15.21 -11.11 5.51
N VAL A 123 -15.05 -10.15 4.60
CA VAL A 123 -15.93 -9.99 3.42
C VAL A 123 -15.72 -11.12 2.41
N GLY A 124 -14.47 -11.52 2.17
CA GLY A 124 -14.15 -12.65 1.31
C GLY A 124 -14.04 -13.97 2.05
N GLY A 125 -14.24 -13.98 3.37
CA GLY A 125 -13.92 -15.10 4.24
C GLY A 125 -12.41 -15.43 4.31
N PRO A 126 -12.01 -16.42 5.12
CA PRO A 126 -10.61 -16.84 5.28
C PRO A 126 -9.91 -17.20 3.96
N GLY A 127 -10.68 -17.66 2.97
CA GLY A 127 -10.18 -18.04 1.65
C GLY A 127 -9.52 -16.92 0.86
N ALA A 128 -9.87 -15.66 1.15
CA ALA A 128 -9.29 -14.49 0.49
C ALA A 128 -7.76 -14.45 0.68
N THR A 129 -7.25 -14.95 1.82
CA THR A 129 -5.82 -14.98 2.14
C THR A 129 -5.00 -15.77 1.11
N LEU A 130 -5.48 -16.92 0.63
CA LEU A 130 -4.77 -17.70 -0.38
C LEU A 130 -4.58 -16.89 -1.67
N TRP A 131 -5.65 -16.22 -2.11
CA TRP A 131 -5.61 -15.39 -3.31
C TRP A 131 -4.77 -14.13 -3.12
N MET A 132 -4.75 -13.55 -1.91
CA MET A 132 -3.83 -12.46 -1.58
C MET A 132 -2.37 -12.88 -1.71
N ILE A 133 -2.00 -14.06 -1.19
CA ILE A 133 -0.64 -14.59 -1.31
C ILE A 133 -0.25 -14.75 -2.78
N LEU A 134 -1.12 -15.37 -3.59
CA LEU A 134 -0.86 -15.58 -5.01
C LEU A 134 -0.74 -14.25 -5.77
N ALA A 135 -1.62 -13.28 -5.47
CA ALA A 135 -1.57 -11.94 -6.03
C ALA A 135 -0.26 -11.22 -5.66
N GLY A 136 0.20 -11.35 -4.41
CA GLY A 136 1.49 -10.81 -3.95
C GLY A 136 2.67 -11.41 -4.71
N LEU A 137 2.72 -12.74 -4.84
CA LEU A 137 3.79 -13.44 -5.58
C LEU A 137 3.85 -13.06 -7.07
N LEU A 138 2.69 -12.85 -7.70
CA LEU A 138 2.62 -12.37 -9.08
C LEU A 138 3.00 -10.87 -9.16
N GLY A 139 2.53 -10.07 -8.20
CA GLY A 139 2.80 -8.64 -8.08
C GLY A 139 4.28 -8.28 -7.96
N MET A 140 5.11 -9.19 -7.42
CA MET A 140 6.58 -9.06 -7.43
C MET A 140 7.12 -8.77 -8.83
N CYS A 141 6.64 -9.48 -9.85
CA CYS A 141 7.10 -9.26 -11.22
C CYS A 141 6.58 -7.95 -11.82
N THR A 142 5.40 -7.50 -11.39
CA THR A 142 4.86 -6.20 -11.79
C THR A 142 5.73 -5.07 -11.24
N LYS A 143 6.04 -5.07 -9.94
CA LYS A 143 6.95 -4.10 -9.32
C LYS A 143 8.33 -4.10 -9.97
N PHE A 144 8.84 -5.29 -10.31
CA PHE A 144 10.10 -5.43 -11.04
C PHE A 144 10.11 -4.62 -12.35
N VAL A 145 9.03 -4.69 -13.13
CA VAL A 145 8.87 -3.94 -14.39
C VAL A 145 8.76 -2.45 -14.13
N GLU A 146 7.85 -2.06 -13.24
CA GLU A 146 7.57 -0.66 -12.93
C GLU A 146 8.81 0.10 -12.45
N CYS A 147 9.55 -0.48 -11.49
CA CYS A 147 10.71 0.16 -10.89
C CYS A 147 11.93 0.16 -11.82
N THR A 148 12.08 -0.87 -12.67
CA THR A 148 13.09 -0.83 -13.74
C THR A 148 12.84 0.33 -14.69
N LEU A 149 11.59 0.55 -15.12
CA LEU A 149 11.22 1.69 -15.97
C LEU A 149 11.38 3.02 -15.24
N GLY A 150 11.01 3.06 -13.96
CA GLY A 150 11.15 4.23 -13.10
C GLY A 150 12.58 4.75 -13.02
N VAL A 151 13.57 3.86 -12.91
CA VAL A 151 14.99 4.22 -12.94
C VAL A 151 15.49 4.48 -14.36
N ARG A 152 15.06 3.70 -15.35
CA ARG A 152 15.52 3.84 -16.75
C ARG A 152 15.26 5.24 -17.32
N TYR A 153 14.10 5.80 -17.02
CA TYR A 153 13.64 7.08 -17.59
C TYR A 153 13.77 8.27 -16.65
N ARG A 154 14.35 8.08 -15.46
CA ARG A 154 14.48 9.18 -14.49
C ARG A 154 15.35 10.32 -15.01
N GLU A 155 15.06 11.50 -14.51
CA GLU A 155 15.86 12.70 -14.68
C GLU A 155 16.57 13.03 -13.36
N VAL A 156 17.87 13.26 -13.44
CA VAL A 156 18.67 13.81 -12.33
C VAL A 156 18.86 15.29 -12.60
N HIS A 157 18.36 16.12 -11.69
CA HIS A 157 18.38 17.57 -11.83
C HIS A 157 19.72 18.16 -11.38
N GLU A 158 19.97 19.43 -11.74
CA GLU A 158 21.21 20.14 -11.37
C GLU A 158 21.40 20.28 -9.86
N ASP A 159 20.30 20.36 -9.10
CA ASP A 159 20.31 20.39 -7.63
C ASP A 159 20.55 18.99 -7.00
N GLY A 160 20.78 17.97 -7.81
CA GLY A 160 21.01 16.59 -7.41
C GLY A 160 19.74 15.81 -7.03
N THR A 161 18.56 16.44 -7.09
CA THR A 161 17.29 15.74 -6.87
C THR A 161 16.91 14.90 -8.09
N VAL A 162 16.07 13.90 -7.88
CA VAL A 162 15.63 12.99 -8.94
C VAL A 162 14.12 13.07 -9.15
N THR A 163 13.70 13.07 -10.41
CA THR A 163 12.31 12.82 -10.79
C THR A 163 12.26 11.63 -11.74
N GLY A 164 11.60 10.55 -11.32
CA GLY A 164 11.36 9.38 -12.17
C GLY A 164 9.96 8.81 -11.97
N GLY A 165 9.83 7.50 -12.18
CA GLY A 165 8.55 6.81 -12.13
C GLY A 165 7.63 7.15 -13.31
N PRO A 166 6.31 6.95 -13.16
CA PRO A 166 5.32 7.13 -14.23
C PRO A 166 5.37 8.49 -14.91
N PHE A 167 5.71 9.56 -14.16
CA PHE A 167 5.83 10.91 -14.70
C PHE A 167 6.90 11.05 -15.79
N LYS A 168 7.83 10.08 -15.89
CA LYS A 168 8.89 10.06 -16.91
C LYS A 168 8.72 8.98 -17.96
N TYR A 169 8.27 7.78 -17.60
CA TYR A 169 8.09 6.72 -18.60
C TYR A 169 6.73 6.74 -19.30
N LEU A 170 5.66 7.26 -18.69
CA LEU A 170 4.37 7.39 -19.37
C LEU A 170 4.42 8.36 -20.57
N PRO A 171 5.12 9.52 -20.49
CA PRO A 171 5.33 10.37 -21.65
C PRO A 171 5.91 9.62 -22.85
N VAL A 172 6.91 8.76 -22.60
CA VAL A 172 7.58 7.95 -23.62
C VAL A 172 6.69 6.81 -24.12
N ALA A 173 5.95 6.15 -23.22
CA ALA A 173 5.04 5.07 -23.59
C ALA A 173 3.93 5.57 -24.53
N PHE A 174 3.36 6.74 -24.22
CA PHE A 174 2.21 7.32 -24.89
C PHE A 174 2.56 8.28 -26.04
N GLU A 175 3.85 8.51 -26.30
CA GLU A 175 4.32 9.36 -27.40
C GLU A 175 3.69 8.98 -28.74
N ARG A 176 3.54 7.67 -28.99
CA ARG A 176 2.91 7.11 -30.20
C ARG A 176 1.46 7.52 -30.42
N PHE A 177 0.75 7.95 -29.37
CA PHE A 177 -0.64 8.43 -29.43
C PHE A 177 -0.73 9.96 -29.57
N GLY A 178 0.41 10.64 -29.64
CA GLY A 178 0.51 12.09 -29.76
C GLY A 178 0.72 12.81 -28.42
N ALA A 179 1.32 13.99 -28.49
CA ALA A 179 1.71 14.78 -27.31
C ALA A 179 0.52 15.15 -26.40
N VAL A 180 -0.67 15.38 -26.99
CA VAL A 180 -1.88 15.74 -26.25
C VAL A 180 -2.37 14.55 -25.41
N ALA A 181 -2.51 13.37 -26.02
CA ALA A 181 -2.95 12.16 -25.31
C ALA A 181 -1.97 11.77 -24.20
N SER A 182 -0.67 11.85 -24.49
CA SER A 182 0.40 11.62 -23.53
C SER A 182 0.31 12.56 -22.32
N LYS A 183 0.15 13.87 -22.55
CA LYS A 183 -0.02 14.86 -21.48
C LYS A 183 -1.28 14.60 -20.65
N ILE A 184 -2.40 14.26 -21.31
CA ILE A 184 -3.67 13.97 -20.62
C ILE A 184 -3.51 12.74 -19.72
N GLY A 185 -2.94 11.64 -20.22
CA GLY A 185 -2.74 10.41 -19.44
C GLY A 185 -1.87 10.63 -18.20
N VAL A 186 -0.76 11.37 -18.36
CA VAL A 186 0.12 11.73 -17.23
C VAL A 186 -0.59 12.64 -16.22
N SER A 187 -1.43 13.57 -16.70
CA SER A 187 -2.17 14.48 -15.82
C SER A 187 -3.25 13.74 -15.04
N ILE A 188 -3.99 12.83 -15.67
CA ILE A 188 -4.99 11.98 -14.99
C ILE A 188 -4.29 11.13 -13.93
N PHE A 189 -3.19 10.48 -14.29
CA PHE A 189 -2.37 9.72 -13.35
C PHE A 189 -1.93 10.57 -12.14
N ALA A 190 -1.40 11.77 -12.39
CA ALA A 190 -0.93 12.66 -11.33
C ALA A 190 -2.08 13.12 -10.41
N VAL A 191 -3.23 13.49 -10.96
CA VAL A 191 -4.40 13.90 -10.18
C VAL A 191 -4.93 12.74 -9.35
N ALA A 192 -5.09 11.55 -9.96
CA ALA A 192 -5.55 10.36 -9.24
C ALA A 192 -4.60 9.99 -8.09
N LEU A 193 -3.28 10.08 -8.30
CA LEU A 193 -2.30 9.82 -7.25
C LEU A 193 -2.36 10.85 -6.11
N ILE A 194 -2.58 12.13 -6.41
CA ILE A 194 -2.76 13.19 -5.40
C ILE A 194 -4.03 12.94 -4.59
N LEU A 195 -5.14 12.60 -5.25
CA LEU A 195 -6.42 12.34 -4.59
C LEU A 195 -6.32 11.11 -3.69
N PHE A 196 -5.75 10.01 -4.17
CA PHE A 196 -5.49 8.85 -3.32
C PHE A 196 -4.57 9.20 -2.15
N GLY A 197 -3.45 9.89 -2.40
CA GLY A 197 -2.51 10.18 -1.33
C GLY A 197 -2.99 11.22 -0.31
N ALA A 198 -3.97 12.06 -0.65
CA ALA A 198 -4.65 12.93 0.32
C ALA A 198 -5.66 12.16 1.18
N LEU A 199 -6.36 11.19 0.59
CA LEU A 199 -7.45 10.47 1.23
C LEU A 199 -6.97 9.13 1.82
N GLY A 200 -6.61 8.15 0.99
CA GLY A 200 -6.13 6.83 1.41
C GLY A 200 -4.69 6.84 1.97
N GLY A 201 -3.77 7.56 1.33
CA GLY A 201 -2.37 7.65 1.77
C GLY A 201 -2.15 8.58 2.98
N ASN A 202 -3.18 9.34 3.40
CA ASN A 202 -3.07 10.32 4.46
C ASN A 202 -4.25 10.31 5.44
N ALA A 203 -5.42 10.79 5.04
CA ALA A 203 -6.56 10.94 5.95
C ALA A 203 -6.97 9.59 6.58
N PHE A 204 -7.02 8.51 5.80
CA PHE A 204 -7.26 7.14 6.27
C PHE A 204 -6.23 6.70 7.32
N GLN A 205 -4.94 6.96 7.08
CA GLN A 205 -3.88 6.57 8.00
C GLN A 205 -4.02 7.30 9.34
N SER A 206 -4.35 8.60 9.30
CA SER A 206 -4.60 9.41 10.48
C SER A 206 -5.83 8.93 11.26
N ASN A 207 -6.94 8.72 10.54
CA ASN A 207 -8.22 8.28 11.09
C ASN A 207 -8.10 6.94 11.83
N GLN A 208 -7.56 5.92 11.19
CA GLN A 208 -7.46 4.57 11.77
C GLN A 208 -6.45 4.51 12.92
N THR A 209 -5.40 5.34 12.88
CA THR A 209 -4.47 5.45 14.02
C THR A 209 -5.18 6.05 15.24
N TYR A 210 -6.02 7.06 15.01
CA TYR A 210 -6.83 7.64 16.07
C TYR A 210 -7.87 6.67 16.62
N ALA A 211 -8.61 5.96 15.75
CA ALA A 211 -9.54 4.91 16.16
C ALA A 211 -8.87 3.83 17.03
N GLN A 212 -7.67 3.39 16.65
CA GLN A 212 -6.90 2.46 17.47
C GLN A 212 -6.51 3.07 18.83
N ALA A 213 -6.14 4.35 18.88
CA ALA A 213 -5.80 5.04 20.12
C ALA A 213 -7.02 5.17 21.05
N VAL A 214 -8.21 5.41 20.50
CA VAL A 214 -9.47 5.45 21.26
C VAL A 214 -9.78 4.08 21.86
N GLU A 215 -9.70 3.00 21.07
CA GLU A 215 -9.96 1.63 21.55
C GLU A 215 -9.10 1.29 22.79
N ILE A 216 -7.79 1.52 22.72
CA ILE A 216 -6.87 1.17 23.83
C ILE A 216 -6.95 2.13 25.04
N THR A 217 -7.63 3.27 24.92
CA THR A 217 -7.77 4.26 26.01
C THR A 217 -9.15 4.27 26.67
N GLY A 218 -9.93 3.21 26.46
CA GLY A 218 -11.24 3.01 27.08
C GLY A 218 -12.42 3.15 26.13
N GLY A 219 -12.19 3.18 24.81
CA GLY A 219 -13.25 3.27 23.81
C GLY A 219 -14.05 4.58 23.92
N GLU A 220 -15.36 4.51 23.76
CA GLU A 220 -16.28 5.66 23.79
C GLU A 220 -16.32 6.38 25.15
N ASP A 221 -16.05 5.66 26.24
CA ASP A 221 -15.95 6.24 27.59
C ASP A 221 -14.53 6.77 27.90
N GLY A 222 -13.59 6.59 26.96
CA GLY A 222 -12.20 6.96 27.09
C GLY A 222 -11.95 8.46 26.98
N TRP A 223 -10.84 8.93 27.55
CA TRP A 223 -10.47 10.35 27.52
C TRP A 223 -10.09 10.86 26.10
N LEU A 224 -9.77 9.94 25.18
CA LEU A 224 -9.54 10.26 23.77
C LEU A 224 -10.81 10.26 22.94
N ALA A 225 -12.00 9.94 23.45
CA ALA A 225 -13.20 9.83 22.61
C ALA A 225 -13.77 11.17 22.10
N SER A 226 -13.33 12.31 22.65
CA SER A 226 -13.87 13.63 22.28
C SER A 226 -13.31 14.18 20.96
N ASP A 227 -14.13 14.92 20.21
CA ASP A 227 -13.71 15.62 18.97
C ASP A 227 -12.48 16.53 19.17
N GLY A 228 -12.39 17.16 20.35
CA GLY A 228 -11.24 17.99 20.70
C GLY A 228 -9.96 17.16 20.84
N ALA A 229 -10.05 15.95 21.37
CA ALA A 229 -8.93 15.01 21.45
C ALA A 229 -8.53 14.52 20.06
N ALA A 230 -9.50 14.24 19.17
CA ALA A 230 -9.26 13.90 17.77
C ALA A 230 -8.40 14.95 17.05
N LEU A 231 -8.78 16.23 17.19
CA LEU A 231 -8.06 17.32 16.55
C LEU A 231 -6.65 17.49 17.12
N ILE A 232 -6.49 17.43 18.44
CA ILE A 232 -5.16 17.51 19.08
C ILE A 232 -4.28 16.35 18.61
N PHE A 233 -4.82 15.13 18.57
CA PHE A 233 -4.12 13.95 18.09
C PHE A 233 -3.65 14.15 16.64
N GLY A 234 -4.56 14.57 15.76
CA GLY A 234 -4.25 14.88 14.37
C GLY A 234 -3.18 15.95 14.21
N ILE A 235 -3.21 17.03 15.01
CA ILE A 235 -2.19 18.10 15.00
C ILE A 235 -0.83 17.56 15.44
N VAL A 236 -0.78 16.72 16.48
CA VAL A 236 0.47 16.10 16.93
C VAL A 236 1.04 15.21 15.83
N LEU A 237 0.21 14.33 15.24
CA LEU A 237 0.62 13.45 14.14
C LEU A 237 1.11 14.27 12.92
N ALA A 238 0.36 15.29 12.51
CA ALA A 238 0.71 16.18 11.41
C ALA A 238 2.03 16.92 11.66
N SER A 239 2.29 17.33 12.92
CA SER A 239 3.54 17.99 13.31
C SER A 239 4.73 17.05 13.20
N LEU A 240 4.59 15.80 13.69
CA LEU A 240 5.63 14.78 13.55
C LEU A 240 5.92 14.47 12.07
N VAL A 241 4.88 14.35 11.25
CA VAL A 241 5.03 14.12 9.80
C VAL A 241 5.74 15.32 9.16
N GLY A 242 5.30 16.54 9.50
CA GLY A 242 5.87 17.81 9.05
C GLY A 242 7.38 17.90 9.27
N LEU A 243 7.86 17.53 10.48
CA LEU A 243 9.27 17.52 10.82
C LEU A 243 10.12 16.65 9.87
N VAL A 244 9.58 15.54 9.38
CA VAL A 244 10.28 14.63 8.47
C VAL A 244 10.22 15.12 7.03
N ILE A 245 9.03 15.45 6.52
CA ILE A 245 8.81 15.77 5.10
C ILE A 245 9.45 17.10 4.68
N LEU A 246 9.68 18.02 5.63
CA LEU A 246 10.44 19.25 5.36
C LEU A 246 11.84 18.97 4.82
N GLY A 247 12.50 17.91 5.31
CA GLY A 247 13.83 17.50 4.87
C GLY A 247 13.88 16.74 3.53
N GLY A 248 12.73 16.50 2.87
CA GLY A 248 12.65 15.84 1.56
C GLY A 248 13.01 14.34 1.59
N VAL A 249 13.30 13.77 0.41
CA VAL A 249 13.45 12.31 0.25
C VAL A 249 14.57 11.71 1.09
N ARG A 250 15.69 12.44 1.29
CA ARG A 250 16.80 11.98 2.14
C ARG A 250 16.42 11.89 3.62
N SER A 251 15.57 12.81 4.08
CA SER A 251 15.03 12.77 5.45
C SER A 251 14.08 11.59 5.63
N ILE A 252 13.14 11.43 4.69
CA ILE A 252 12.18 10.32 4.66
C ILE A 252 12.94 8.99 4.67
N ALA A 253 13.87 8.79 3.73
CA ALA A 253 14.70 7.60 3.63
C ALA A 253 15.49 7.27 4.91
N ARG A 254 16.02 8.30 5.60
CA ARG A 254 16.75 8.11 6.85
C ARG A 254 15.84 7.65 7.99
N VAL A 255 14.60 8.16 8.03
CA VAL A 255 13.61 7.77 9.03
C VAL A 255 13.07 6.36 8.73
N THR A 256 12.63 6.13 7.49
CA THR A 256 12.04 4.84 7.06
C THR A 256 13.04 3.68 7.16
N SER A 257 14.31 3.88 6.78
CA SER A 257 15.34 2.83 6.89
C SER A 257 15.63 2.35 8.32
N LYS A 258 15.27 3.14 9.34
CA LYS A 258 15.33 2.72 10.75
C LYS A 258 13.99 2.20 11.23
N LEU A 259 12.91 2.91 10.90
CA LEU A 259 11.57 2.64 11.41
C LEU A 259 10.99 1.35 10.82
N VAL A 260 11.14 1.11 9.52
CA VAL A 260 10.56 -0.04 8.82
C VAL A 260 11.04 -1.40 9.37
N PRO A 261 12.35 -1.63 9.57
CA PRO A 261 12.80 -2.86 10.21
C PRO A 261 12.26 -3.04 11.63
N ILE A 262 12.19 -1.95 12.42
CA ILE A 262 11.70 -1.99 13.80
C ILE A 262 10.22 -2.34 13.84
N MET A 263 9.37 -1.64 13.08
CA MET A 263 7.93 -1.90 13.05
C MET A 263 7.62 -3.29 12.48
N GLY A 264 8.35 -3.71 11.44
CA GLY A 264 8.20 -5.04 10.84
C GLY A 264 8.55 -6.17 11.82
N VAL A 265 9.68 -6.06 12.54
CA VAL A 265 10.07 -7.05 13.55
C VAL A 265 9.08 -7.07 14.72
N LEU A 266 8.66 -5.91 15.19
CA LEU A 266 7.70 -5.81 16.29
C LEU A 266 6.36 -6.44 15.90
N TYR A 267 5.82 -6.13 14.73
CA TYR A 267 4.53 -6.64 14.28
C TYR A 267 4.56 -8.12 13.91
N ILE A 268 5.53 -8.56 13.09
CA ILE A 268 5.67 -9.98 12.76
C ILE A 268 5.98 -10.80 14.01
N GLY A 269 6.82 -10.29 14.92
CA GLY A 269 7.08 -10.92 16.20
C GLY A 269 5.81 -11.11 17.03
N ALA A 270 4.94 -10.09 17.05
CA ALA A 270 3.63 -10.15 17.67
C ALA A 270 2.72 -11.22 17.02
N CYS A 271 2.59 -11.24 15.69
CA CYS A 271 1.81 -12.27 14.99
C CYS A 271 2.35 -13.68 15.28
N LEU A 272 3.67 -13.86 15.21
CA LEU A 272 4.30 -15.15 15.46
C LEU A 272 4.10 -15.63 16.90
N LEU A 273 4.04 -14.73 17.87
CA LEU A 273 3.73 -15.06 19.25
C LEU A 273 2.32 -15.65 19.38
N VAL A 274 1.31 -15.06 18.73
CA VAL A 274 -0.06 -15.60 18.70
C VAL A 274 -0.12 -16.93 17.95
N ILE A 275 0.52 -17.00 16.78
CA ILE A 275 0.53 -18.19 15.91
C ILE A 275 1.21 -19.38 16.62
N PHE A 276 2.40 -19.19 17.18
CA PHE A 276 3.12 -20.27 17.87
C PHE A 276 2.54 -20.58 19.25
N GLY A 277 1.92 -19.60 19.92
CA GLY A 277 1.13 -19.83 21.12
C GLY A 277 -0.07 -20.76 20.89
N ASN A 278 -0.56 -20.81 19.65
CA ASN A 278 -1.68 -21.64 19.20
C ASN A 278 -1.25 -22.65 18.14
N VAL A 279 -0.05 -23.22 18.27
CA VAL A 279 0.55 -24.08 17.24
C VAL A 279 -0.35 -25.24 16.79
N THR A 280 -1.20 -25.75 17.68
CA THR A 280 -2.16 -26.83 17.38
C THR A 280 -3.29 -26.40 16.45
N GLN A 281 -3.60 -25.11 16.40
CA GLN A 281 -4.64 -24.53 15.55
C GLN A 281 -4.12 -24.19 14.14
N ILE A 282 -2.80 -24.17 13.93
CA ILE A 282 -2.20 -23.81 12.63
C ILE A 282 -2.68 -24.71 11.48
N PRO A 283 -2.68 -26.05 11.61
CA PRO A 283 -3.14 -26.92 10.53
C PRO A 283 -4.60 -26.66 10.16
N ASP A 284 -5.47 -26.44 11.15
CA ASP A 284 -6.88 -26.16 10.95
C ASP A 284 -7.08 -24.80 10.28
N ALA A 285 -6.39 -23.75 10.73
CA ALA A 285 -6.45 -22.43 10.12
C ALA A 285 -5.99 -22.44 8.65
N ILE A 286 -4.89 -23.13 8.34
CA ILE A 286 -4.43 -23.31 6.95
C ILE A 286 -5.44 -24.12 6.14
N GLY A 287 -6.00 -25.17 6.74
CA GLY A 287 -7.06 -25.99 6.16
C GLY A 287 -8.26 -25.14 5.76
N THR A 288 -8.76 -24.31 6.68
CA THR A 288 -9.88 -23.38 6.47
C THR A 288 -9.56 -22.36 5.38
N ILE A 289 -8.37 -21.74 5.39
CA ILE A 289 -7.96 -20.80 4.33
C ILE A 289 -8.00 -21.49 2.95
N ILE A 290 -7.48 -22.71 2.82
CA ILE A 290 -7.46 -23.40 1.54
C ILE A 290 -8.87 -23.86 1.14
N SER A 291 -9.64 -24.44 2.06
CA SER A 291 -10.98 -24.95 1.75
C SER A 291 -11.93 -23.81 1.38
N SER A 292 -11.94 -22.72 2.14
CA SER A 292 -12.81 -21.57 1.91
C SER A 292 -12.42 -20.79 0.65
N ALA A 293 -11.18 -20.91 0.16
CA ALA A 293 -10.78 -20.27 -1.10
C ALA A 293 -11.46 -20.88 -2.33
N PHE A 294 -11.84 -22.16 -2.27
CA PHE A 294 -12.45 -22.91 -3.37
C PHE A 294 -13.91 -23.31 -3.10
N ASN A 295 -14.31 -23.45 -1.84
CA ASN A 295 -15.66 -23.76 -1.40
C ASN A 295 -16.10 -22.81 -0.28
N PRO A 296 -16.31 -21.51 -0.57
CA PRO A 296 -16.74 -20.57 0.44
C PRO A 296 -18.22 -20.75 0.80
N GLU A 297 -18.52 -20.70 2.09
CA GLU A 297 -19.88 -20.60 2.61
C GLU A 297 -20.23 -19.12 2.83
N GLY A 298 -21.41 -18.69 2.41
CA GLY A 298 -21.91 -17.33 2.68
C GLY A 298 -21.27 -16.19 1.88
N VAL A 299 -20.29 -16.44 1.00
CA VAL A 299 -19.66 -15.38 0.17
C VAL A 299 -20.40 -15.20 -1.15
N THR A 300 -20.85 -13.97 -1.42
CA THR A 300 -21.47 -13.61 -2.70
C THR A 300 -20.51 -13.87 -3.87
N GLY A 301 -20.99 -14.57 -4.91
CA GLY A 301 -20.18 -14.94 -6.08
C GLY A 301 -19.30 -16.18 -5.88
N GLY A 302 -19.41 -16.88 -4.75
CA GLY A 302 -18.71 -18.13 -4.48
C GLY A 302 -17.19 -17.98 -4.55
N ALA A 303 -16.49 -19.03 -5.01
CA ALA A 303 -15.03 -19.05 -5.09
C ALA A 303 -14.44 -17.89 -5.92
N LEU A 304 -15.16 -17.44 -6.95
CA LEU A 304 -14.72 -16.31 -7.76
C LEU A 304 -14.81 -14.99 -6.99
N GLY A 305 -15.85 -14.80 -6.17
CA GLY A 305 -15.97 -13.65 -5.28
C GLY A 305 -14.79 -13.56 -4.31
N VAL A 306 -14.42 -14.68 -3.69
CA VAL A 306 -13.26 -14.77 -2.79
C VAL A 306 -11.96 -14.41 -3.50
N LEU A 307 -11.77 -14.90 -4.73
CA LEU A 307 -10.62 -14.54 -5.56
C LEU A 307 -10.57 -13.05 -5.83
N ILE A 308 -11.68 -12.44 -6.24
CA ILE A 308 -11.78 -11.02 -6.54
C ILE A 308 -11.39 -10.19 -5.31
N VAL A 309 -11.96 -10.49 -4.14
CA VAL A 309 -11.63 -9.81 -2.88
C VAL A 309 -10.15 -9.96 -2.55
N GLY A 310 -9.60 -11.17 -2.67
CA GLY A 310 -8.18 -11.43 -2.40
C GLY A 310 -7.25 -10.65 -3.32
N PHE A 311 -7.52 -10.60 -4.63
CA PHE A 311 -6.70 -9.81 -5.56
C PHE A 311 -6.84 -8.30 -5.37
N GLN A 312 -8.06 -7.80 -5.12
CA GLN A 312 -8.29 -6.38 -4.84
C GLN A 312 -7.52 -5.94 -3.61
N ARG A 313 -7.64 -6.68 -2.51
CA ARG A 313 -6.98 -6.34 -1.25
C ARG A 313 -5.47 -6.49 -1.30
N ALA A 314 -4.96 -7.48 -2.05
CA ALA A 314 -3.52 -7.57 -2.32
C ALA A 314 -3.02 -6.39 -3.16
N ALA A 315 -3.76 -5.95 -4.18
CA ALA A 315 -3.38 -4.80 -4.99
C ALA A 315 -3.38 -3.49 -4.17
N PHE A 316 -4.29 -3.33 -3.21
CA PHE A 316 -4.24 -2.23 -2.25
C PHE A 316 -3.05 -2.31 -1.30
N SER A 317 -2.74 -3.52 -0.84
CA SER A 317 -1.66 -3.77 0.11
C SER A 317 -0.29 -3.46 -0.50
N ASN A 318 0.07 -4.13 -1.60
CA ASN A 318 1.42 -3.99 -2.17
C ASN A 318 1.53 -2.94 -3.29
N GLU A 319 0.41 -2.43 -3.78
CA GLU A 319 0.34 -1.42 -4.84
C GLU A 319 1.04 -1.85 -6.15
N ALA A 320 1.13 -3.16 -6.41
CA ALA A 320 1.70 -3.68 -7.64
C ALA A 320 0.83 -3.29 -8.84
N GLY A 321 1.44 -2.62 -9.82
CA GLY A 321 0.75 -2.15 -11.01
C GLY A 321 0.16 -0.75 -10.89
N VAL A 322 0.16 -0.15 -9.69
CA VAL A 322 -0.33 1.21 -9.46
C VAL A 322 0.64 2.27 -9.99
N GLY A 323 1.95 2.02 -9.94
CA GLY A 323 2.98 2.98 -10.37
C GLY A 323 3.46 3.97 -9.29
N SER A 324 3.07 3.78 -8.03
CA SER A 324 3.52 4.60 -6.88
C SER A 324 4.99 4.33 -6.50
N ALA A 325 5.36 3.08 -6.24
CA ALA A 325 6.71 2.68 -5.81
C ALA A 325 7.86 3.15 -6.72
N PRO A 326 7.74 3.12 -8.06
CA PRO A 326 8.78 3.65 -8.96
C PRO A 326 9.16 5.10 -8.68
N ILE A 327 8.30 5.88 -8.01
CA ILE A 327 8.57 7.28 -7.68
C ILE A 327 9.74 7.38 -6.68
N VAL A 328 9.74 6.59 -5.59
CA VAL A 328 10.88 6.58 -4.65
C VAL A 328 12.03 5.69 -5.11
N HIS A 329 11.73 4.56 -5.74
CA HIS A 329 12.74 3.68 -6.32
C HIS A 329 13.55 4.41 -7.41
N SER A 330 12.96 5.36 -8.13
CA SER A 330 13.72 6.19 -9.08
C SER A 330 14.81 7.03 -8.43
N ALA A 331 14.76 7.33 -7.13
CA ALA A 331 15.77 8.13 -6.43
C ALA A 331 17.02 7.33 -6.01
N VAL A 332 17.08 6.02 -6.29
CA VAL A 332 18.16 5.14 -5.85
C VAL A 332 19.52 5.44 -6.48
N LYS A 333 20.62 5.21 -5.77
CA LYS A 333 21.98 5.27 -6.34
C LYS A 333 22.27 4.02 -7.16
N THR A 334 22.20 4.13 -8.48
CA THR A 334 22.54 3.05 -9.41
C THR A 334 22.78 3.55 -10.83
N ARG A 335 23.57 2.80 -11.61
CA ARG A 335 23.71 2.99 -13.06
C ARG A 335 22.97 1.93 -13.87
N HIS A 336 22.39 0.93 -13.21
CA HIS A 336 21.75 -0.21 -13.85
C HIS A 336 20.26 -0.21 -13.50
N PRO A 337 19.36 0.25 -14.38
CA PRO A 337 17.94 0.36 -14.06
C PRO A 337 17.31 -0.92 -13.51
N VAL A 338 17.66 -2.08 -14.07
CA VAL A 338 17.12 -3.38 -13.63
C VAL A 338 17.54 -3.77 -12.21
N SER A 339 18.63 -3.22 -11.69
CA SER A 339 19.02 -3.45 -10.29
C SER A 339 17.88 -3.06 -9.35
N GLU A 340 17.18 -1.97 -9.65
CA GLU A 340 16.08 -1.53 -8.82
C GLU A 340 14.81 -2.33 -9.05
N GLY A 341 14.60 -2.88 -10.25
CA GLY A 341 13.56 -3.89 -10.45
C GLY A 341 13.75 -5.09 -9.55
N PHE A 342 14.98 -5.60 -9.42
CA PHE A 342 15.27 -6.73 -8.51
C PHE A 342 15.01 -6.37 -7.06
N VAL A 343 15.36 -5.16 -6.61
CA VAL A 343 15.12 -4.74 -5.22
C VAL A 343 13.63 -4.54 -4.93
N ALA A 344 12.92 -3.83 -5.80
CA ALA A 344 11.50 -3.51 -5.64
C ALA A 344 10.59 -4.76 -5.59
N MET A 345 10.99 -5.86 -6.23
CA MET A 345 10.22 -7.10 -6.17
C MET A 345 10.17 -7.71 -4.75
N LEU A 346 11.01 -7.25 -3.82
CA LEU A 346 10.93 -7.62 -2.41
C LEU A 346 9.74 -6.97 -1.70
N GLU A 347 9.21 -5.84 -2.20
CA GLU A 347 8.08 -5.15 -1.54
C GLU A 347 6.86 -6.07 -1.44
N PRO A 348 6.30 -6.64 -2.54
CA PRO A 348 5.08 -7.45 -2.43
C PRO A 348 5.28 -8.74 -1.63
N PHE A 349 6.52 -9.25 -1.57
CA PHE A 349 6.86 -10.39 -0.75
C PHE A 349 6.82 -10.05 0.74
N ILE A 350 7.47 -8.96 1.16
CA ILE A 350 7.46 -8.51 2.57
C ILE A 350 6.04 -8.11 2.97
N ASP A 351 5.38 -7.33 2.14
CA ASP A 351 4.08 -6.73 2.39
C ASP A 351 2.94 -7.76 2.43
N THR A 352 2.71 -8.44 1.31
CA THR A 352 1.50 -9.27 1.16
C THR A 352 1.78 -10.71 1.55
N VAL A 353 2.91 -11.28 1.12
CA VAL A 353 3.19 -12.71 1.36
C VAL A 353 3.57 -12.97 2.81
N VAL A 354 4.29 -12.06 3.45
CA VAL A 354 4.71 -12.20 4.85
C VAL A 354 3.77 -11.48 5.82
N VAL A 355 3.64 -10.15 5.72
CA VAL A 355 2.86 -9.37 6.70
C VAL A 355 1.37 -9.71 6.62
N CYS A 356 0.74 -9.61 5.46
CA CYS A 356 -0.71 -9.88 5.36
C CYS A 356 -1.07 -11.33 5.70
N THR A 357 -0.24 -12.31 5.34
CA THR A 357 -0.46 -13.72 5.74
C THR A 357 -0.37 -13.89 7.25
N ALA A 358 0.60 -13.25 7.90
CA ALA A 358 0.73 -13.30 9.35
C ALA A 358 -0.47 -12.65 10.05
N THR A 359 -0.97 -11.52 9.54
CA THR A 359 -2.20 -10.88 10.03
C THR A 359 -3.41 -11.80 9.87
N ALA A 360 -3.62 -12.35 8.67
CA ALA A 360 -4.75 -13.22 8.38
C ALA A 360 -4.75 -14.47 9.26
N LEU A 361 -3.60 -15.14 9.40
CA LEU A 361 -3.48 -16.30 10.29
C LEU A 361 -3.76 -15.92 11.75
N THR A 362 -3.30 -14.75 12.20
CA THR A 362 -3.57 -14.27 13.56
C THR A 362 -5.07 -14.11 13.80
N ILE A 363 -5.80 -13.47 12.87
CA ILE A 363 -7.25 -13.26 12.99
C ILE A 363 -8.00 -14.60 12.96
N VAL A 364 -7.68 -15.47 11.99
CA VAL A 364 -8.35 -16.77 11.84
C VAL A 364 -8.09 -17.71 13.03
N ILE A 365 -6.89 -17.68 13.61
CA ILE A 365 -6.54 -18.48 14.79
C ILE A 365 -7.15 -17.90 16.08
N ALA A 366 -7.23 -16.58 16.20
CA ALA A 366 -7.79 -15.94 17.39
C ALA A 366 -9.31 -16.12 17.48
N ASP A 367 -10.00 -16.19 16.34
CA ASP A 367 -11.43 -16.51 16.21
C ASP A 367 -12.33 -15.76 17.22
N VAL A 368 -12.09 -14.46 17.38
CA VAL A 368 -12.77 -13.67 18.40
C VAL A 368 -14.26 -13.50 18.06
N PRO A 369 -15.16 -13.29 19.05
CA PRO A 369 -16.60 -13.13 18.78
C PRO A 369 -16.93 -12.04 17.76
N LEU A 370 -16.17 -10.95 17.75
CA LEU A 370 -16.32 -9.88 16.76
C LEU A 370 -16.06 -10.38 15.33
N TYR A 371 -15.11 -11.29 15.12
CA TYR A 371 -14.81 -11.84 13.80
C TYR A 371 -16.02 -12.62 13.26
N ASN A 372 -16.60 -13.47 14.10
CA ASN A 372 -17.76 -14.29 13.77
C ASN A 372 -19.01 -13.46 13.50
N ASP A 373 -19.25 -12.39 14.28
CA ASP A 373 -20.33 -11.44 14.02
C ASP A 373 -20.17 -10.77 12.64
N LEU A 374 -18.97 -10.28 12.35
CA LEU A 374 -18.69 -9.61 11.08
C LEU A 374 -18.79 -10.56 9.88
N LEU A 375 -18.40 -11.83 10.04
CA LEU A 375 -18.59 -12.86 9.01
C LEU A 375 -20.08 -13.10 8.72
N ALA A 376 -20.92 -13.19 9.76
CA ALA A 376 -22.37 -13.37 9.60
C ALA A 376 -23.01 -12.16 8.90
N ARG A 377 -22.65 -10.95 9.32
CA ARG A 377 -23.13 -9.70 8.70
C ARG A 377 -22.72 -9.58 7.23
N ALA A 378 -21.47 -9.94 6.91
CA ALA A 378 -21.01 -9.96 5.53
C ALA A 378 -21.77 -10.99 4.68
N ALA A 379 -22.12 -12.15 5.24
CA ALA A 379 -22.93 -13.17 4.56
C ALA A 379 -24.37 -12.70 4.31
N ASP A 380 -24.92 -11.86 5.19
CA ASP A 380 -26.22 -11.21 5.03
C ASP A 380 -26.19 -10.02 4.05
N GLY A 381 -25.01 -9.69 3.50
CA GLY A 381 -24.81 -8.61 2.54
C GLY A 381 -24.65 -7.23 3.17
N GLU A 382 -24.46 -7.15 4.49
CA GLU A 382 -24.11 -5.88 5.14
C GLU A 382 -22.71 -5.41 4.73
N SER A 383 -22.57 -4.09 4.55
CA SER A 383 -21.28 -3.48 4.30
C SER A 383 -20.39 -3.51 5.54
N VAL A 384 -19.36 -4.36 5.53
CA VAL A 384 -18.29 -4.32 6.54
C VAL A 384 -17.26 -3.26 6.12
N THR A 385 -17.18 -2.17 6.87
CA THR A 385 -16.26 -1.05 6.57
C THR A 385 -14.90 -1.24 7.26
N SER A 386 -13.89 -0.57 6.70
CA SER A 386 -12.50 -0.60 7.21
C SER A 386 -12.34 -0.08 8.64
N ASP A 387 -13.30 0.70 9.14
CA ASP A 387 -13.27 1.31 10.49
C ASP A 387 -13.22 0.25 11.59
N THR A 388 -13.79 -0.92 11.33
CA THR A 388 -13.76 -2.07 12.25
C THR A 388 -12.53 -2.95 12.08
N GLY A 389 -11.76 -2.79 10.99
CA GLY A 389 -10.68 -3.70 10.64
C GLY A 389 -9.48 -3.63 11.59
N VAL A 390 -9.06 -2.42 11.96
CA VAL A 390 -7.95 -2.24 12.92
C VAL A 390 -8.34 -2.73 14.31
N VAL A 391 -9.60 -2.47 14.72
CA VAL A 391 -10.18 -2.93 15.99
C VAL A 391 -10.28 -4.45 16.04
N LEU A 392 -10.74 -5.10 14.97
CA LEU A 392 -10.80 -6.56 14.88
C LEU A 392 -9.41 -7.18 15.06
N THR A 393 -8.41 -6.60 14.41
CA THR A 393 -7.03 -7.05 14.57
C THR A 393 -6.57 -6.86 16.02
N SER A 394 -6.83 -5.69 16.61
CA SER A 394 -6.51 -5.38 18.02
C SER A 394 -7.11 -6.39 18.99
N ARG A 395 -8.40 -6.70 18.87
CA ARG A 395 -9.08 -7.68 19.72
C ARG A 395 -8.56 -9.10 19.52
N SER A 396 -8.13 -9.44 18.30
CA SER A 396 -7.50 -10.73 18.00
C SER A 396 -6.15 -10.89 18.71
N PHE A 397 -5.42 -9.80 18.92
CA PHE A 397 -4.18 -9.81 19.70
C PHE A 397 -4.44 -9.84 21.21
N ASP A 398 -5.38 -9.03 21.69
CA ASP A 398 -5.70 -8.94 23.12
C ASP A 398 -6.31 -10.24 23.67
N SER A 399 -7.06 -10.97 22.85
CA SER A 399 -7.61 -12.28 23.25
C SER A 399 -6.54 -13.31 23.59
N PHE A 400 -5.33 -13.17 23.04
CA PHE A 400 -4.21 -14.07 23.31
C PHE A 400 -3.40 -13.65 24.54
N LEU A 401 -3.06 -12.35 24.64
CA LEU A 401 -2.32 -11.82 25.76
C LEU A 401 -2.95 -10.49 26.18
N PRO A 402 -3.66 -10.44 27.32
CA PRO A 402 -4.29 -9.21 27.79
C PRO A 402 -3.29 -8.05 27.90
N GLY A 403 -3.62 -6.90 27.31
CA GLY A 403 -2.80 -5.69 27.27
C GLY A 403 -1.78 -5.65 26.12
N PHE A 404 -1.77 -6.66 25.24
CA PHE A 404 -0.89 -6.72 24.07
C PHE A 404 -1.36 -5.80 22.93
N ASP A 405 -2.62 -5.41 22.94
CA ASP A 405 -3.20 -4.33 22.13
C ASP A 405 -2.41 -3.02 22.20
N ASN A 406 -1.78 -2.70 23.34
CA ASN A 406 -0.91 -1.52 23.49
C ASN A 406 0.36 -1.60 22.61
N VAL A 407 0.95 -2.80 22.50
CA VAL A 407 2.11 -3.03 21.63
C VAL A 407 1.69 -2.90 20.17
N LEU A 408 0.50 -3.41 19.84
CA LEU A 408 -0.07 -3.25 18.50
C LEU A 408 -0.39 -1.78 18.19
N ALA A 409 -0.96 -1.02 19.12
CA ALA A 409 -1.26 0.39 18.90
C ALA A 409 0.00 1.20 18.60
N LEU A 410 1.12 0.90 19.27
CA LEU A 410 2.41 1.47 18.92
C LEU A 410 2.85 1.04 17.51
N ALA A 411 2.70 -0.24 17.16
CA ALA A 411 3.01 -0.74 15.81
C ALA A 411 2.20 0.00 14.74
N VAL A 412 0.89 0.09 14.93
CA VAL A 412 -0.07 0.77 14.06
C VAL A 412 0.30 2.23 13.87
N ALA A 413 0.61 2.95 14.94
CA ALA A 413 1.03 4.35 14.87
C ALA A 413 2.34 4.50 14.08
N LEU A 414 3.31 3.59 14.25
CA LEU A 414 4.56 3.59 13.48
C LEU A 414 4.31 3.30 12.00
N PHE A 415 3.47 2.30 11.69
CA PHE A 415 3.06 1.98 10.32
C PHE A 415 2.43 3.19 9.64
N ALA A 416 1.38 3.74 10.23
CA ALA A 416 0.66 4.89 9.71
C ALA A 416 1.57 6.10 9.51
N PHE A 417 2.42 6.40 10.50
CA PHE A 417 3.40 7.48 10.40
C PHE A 417 4.37 7.28 9.23
N SER A 418 4.86 6.06 9.04
CA SER A 418 5.79 5.73 7.96
C SER A 418 5.13 5.82 6.57
N THR A 419 3.86 5.44 6.48
CA THR A 419 3.03 5.55 5.28
C THR A 419 2.80 7.02 4.94
N LEU A 420 2.41 7.85 5.92
CA LEU A 420 2.18 9.29 5.77
C LEU A 420 3.39 10.03 5.17
N ILE A 421 4.60 9.80 5.72
CA ILE A 421 5.81 10.47 5.23
C ILE A 421 6.17 10.03 3.80
N THR A 422 5.92 8.77 3.44
CA THR A 422 6.22 8.23 2.10
C THR A 422 5.22 8.73 1.06
N TRP A 423 3.92 8.65 1.37
CA TRP A 423 2.86 9.12 0.49
C TRP A 423 2.91 10.62 0.25
N SER A 424 3.38 11.40 1.24
CA SER A 424 3.71 12.82 1.04
C SER A 424 4.74 13.03 -0.09
N TYR A 425 5.75 12.16 -0.21
CA TYR A 425 6.73 12.25 -1.29
C TYR A 425 6.16 11.84 -2.64
N TYR A 426 5.39 10.75 -2.71
CA TYR A 426 4.75 10.30 -3.96
C TYR A 426 3.88 11.39 -4.58
N THR A 427 3.01 11.97 -3.75
CA THR A 427 2.09 13.04 -4.12
C THR A 427 2.79 14.37 -4.37
N LEU A 428 3.88 14.68 -3.67
CA LEU A 428 4.71 15.85 -3.98
C LEU A 428 5.29 15.78 -5.40
N LYS A 429 5.71 14.59 -5.86
CA LYS A 429 6.20 14.40 -7.23
C LYS A 429 5.08 14.51 -8.28
N ALA A 430 3.88 14.03 -7.96
CA ALA A 430 2.70 14.29 -8.79
C ALA A 430 2.38 15.79 -8.87
N TRP A 431 2.35 16.47 -7.73
CA TRP A 431 2.08 17.91 -7.61
C TRP A 431 3.07 18.73 -8.45
N THR A 432 4.36 18.50 -8.26
CA THR A 432 5.41 19.22 -9.00
C THR A 432 5.43 18.90 -10.50
N THR A 433 4.87 17.77 -10.93
CA THR A 433 4.65 17.47 -12.35
C THR A 433 3.55 18.33 -12.96
N LEU A 434 2.49 18.63 -12.19
CA LEU A 434 1.36 19.45 -12.66
C LEU A 434 1.65 20.95 -12.61
N VAL A 435 2.18 21.43 -11.48
CA VAL A 435 2.34 22.87 -11.25
C VAL A 435 3.78 23.36 -11.45
N GLY A 436 4.73 22.47 -11.73
CA GLY A 436 6.15 22.76 -11.86
C GLY A 436 6.89 22.80 -10.51
N ARG A 437 8.23 22.73 -10.57
CA ARG A 437 9.11 22.69 -9.40
C ARG A 437 9.44 24.09 -8.89
N SER A 438 9.19 24.34 -7.60
CA SER A 438 9.76 25.48 -6.86
C SER A 438 9.66 25.23 -5.36
N ARG A 439 10.59 25.78 -4.57
CA ARG A 439 10.58 25.64 -3.11
C ARG A 439 9.24 26.10 -2.49
N GLY A 440 8.66 27.18 -3.01
CA GLY A 440 7.36 27.68 -2.55
C GLY A 440 6.21 26.71 -2.85
N LYS A 441 6.16 26.13 -4.06
CA LYS A 441 5.13 25.16 -4.46
C LYS A 441 5.26 23.85 -3.69
N GLU A 442 6.48 23.39 -3.44
CA GLU A 442 6.74 22.19 -2.67
C GLU A 442 6.36 22.37 -1.19
N ASN A 443 6.71 23.51 -0.59
CA ASN A 443 6.35 23.79 0.80
C ASN A 443 4.84 24.01 0.96
N ALA A 444 4.17 24.67 0.01
CA ALA A 444 2.71 24.79 0.02
C ALA A 444 2.05 23.41 0.02
N PHE A 445 2.53 22.48 -0.82
CA PHE A 445 2.04 21.10 -0.84
C PHE A 445 2.23 20.40 0.51
N LYS A 446 3.41 20.49 1.12
CA LYS A 446 3.70 19.88 2.44
C LYS A 446 2.78 20.41 3.54
N ILE A 447 2.51 21.72 3.54
CA ILE A 447 1.57 22.34 4.49
C ILE A 447 0.16 21.78 4.28
N ILE A 448 -0.33 21.74 3.03
CA ILE A 448 -1.63 21.16 2.70
C ILE A 448 -1.70 19.71 3.17
N PHE A 449 -0.66 18.90 2.90
CA PHE A 449 -0.59 17.51 3.32
C PHE A 449 -0.72 17.36 4.85
N CYS A 450 0.02 18.16 5.64
CA CYS A 450 -0.11 18.17 7.10
C CYS A 450 -1.52 18.59 7.57
N VAL A 451 -2.16 19.55 6.91
CA VAL A 451 -3.55 19.94 7.22
C VAL A 451 -4.49 18.77 7.00
N PHE A 452 -4.37 18.05 5.88
CA PHE A 452 -5.17 16.83 5.64
C PHE A 452 -4.91 15.74 6.69
N THR A 453 -3.67 15.60 7.18
CA THR A 453 -3.36 14.67 8.28
C THR A 453 -4.11 15.04 9.56
N ALA A 454 -4.13 16.33 9.93
CA ALA A 454 -4.83 16.77 11.12
C ALA A 454 -6.36 16.59 10.98
N LEU A 455 -6.91 16.91 9.81
CA LEU A 455 -8.34 16.75 9.54
C LEU A 455 -8.78 15.28 9.46
N GLY A 456 -7.92 14.39 8.96
CA GLY A 456 -8.22 12.96 8.84
C GLY A 456 -8.53 12.29 10.17
N ALA A 457 -7.96 12.76 11.27
CA ALA A 457 -8.26 12.24 12.62
C ALA A 457 -9.68 12.60 13.09
N VAL A 458 -10.27 13.68 12.54
CA VAL A 458 -11.54 14.26 13.01
C VAL A 458 -12.72 13.80 12.16
N VAL A 459 -12.51 13.53 10.87
CA VAL A 459 -13.61 13.30 9.91
C VAL A 459 -13.90 11.81 9.75
N ASN A 460 -15.18 11.43 9.81
CA ASN A 460 -15.67 10.12 9.35
C ASN A 460 -15.75 10.09 7.81
N LEU A 461 -14.88 9.28 7.20
CA LEU A 461 -14.57 9.33 5.78
C LEU A 461 -15.14 8.17 4.96
N GLY A 462 -16.13 7.41 5.45
CA GLY A 462 -16.64 6.19 4.78
C GLY A 462 -16.73 6.28 3.24
N SER A 463 -17.56 7.18 2.70
CA SER A 463 -17.72 7.37 1.25
C SER A 463 -16.47 7.95 0.56
N VAL A 464 -15.67 8.72 1.29
CA VAL A 464 -14.43 9.34 0.81
C VAL A 464 -13.31 8.29 0.65
N LEU A 465 -13.28 7.27 1.49
CA LEU A 465 -12.33 6.16 1.40
C LEU A 465 -12.62 5.26 0.20
N SER A 466 -13.88 4.94 -0.07
CA SER A 466 -14.29 4.21 -1.29
C SER A 466 -13.91 4.97 -2.57
N PHE A 467 -14.07 6.29 -2.57
CA PHE A 467 -13.58 7.13 -3.67
C PHE A 467 -12.05 7.08 -3.82
N ALA A 468 -11.31 7.13 -2.71
CA ALA A 468 -9.86 7.00 -2.71
C ALA A 468 -9.44 5.69 -3.37
N ASP A 469 -10.05 4.58 -2.94
CA ASP A 469 -9.81 3.24 -3.49
C ASP A 469 -9.95 3.21 -5.03
N GLY A 470 -10.98 3.87 -5.58
CA GLY A 470 -11.14 4.05 -7.02
C GLY A 470 -10.00 4.82 -7.69
N MET A 471 -9.47 5.87 -7.06
CA MET A 471 -8.35 6.67 -7.59
C MET A 471 -7.03 5.88 -7.65
N LEU A 472 -6.79 4.96 -6.72
CA LEU A 472 -5.63 4.06 -6.79
C LEU A 472 -5.67 3.22 -8.08
N PHE A 473 -6.84 2.69 -8.39
CA PHE A 473 -7.06 1.86 -9.57
C PHE A 473 -7.05 2.64 -10.88
N VAL A 474 -7.48 3.92 -10.88
CA VAL A 474 -7.25 4.82 -12.02
C VAL A 474 -5.75 4.89 -12.34
N CYS A 475 -4.89 5.01 -11.33
CA CYS A 475 -3.43 5.01 -11.53
C CYS A 475 -2.97 3.72 -12.21
N ALA A 476 -3.48 2.57 -11.76
CA ALA A 476 -3.12 1.27 -12.30
C ALA A 476 -3.43 1.09 -13.79
N ILE A 477 -4.54 1.67 -14.28
CA ILE A 477 -4.90 1.63 -15.70
C ILE A 477 -3.78 2.23 -16.56
N PHE A 478 -3.40 3.48 -16.28
CA PHE A 478 -2.40 4.20 -17.07
C PHE A 478 -1.01 3.60 -16.89
N ASN A 479 -0.66 3.26 -15.65
CA ASN A 479 0.65 2.73 -15.34
C ASN A 479 0.92 1.38 -16.00
N LEU A 480 -0.01 0.42 -15.87
CA LEU A 480 0.16 -0.90 -16.51
C LEU A 480 0.18 -0.79 -18.02
N LEU A 481 -0.64 0.07 -18.62
CA LEU A 481 -0.57 0.32 -20.07
C LEU A 481 0.81 0.82 -20.48
N GLY A 482 1.40 1.76 -19.72
CA GLY A 482 2.77 2.22 -19.91
C GLY A 482 3.79 1.09 -19.81
N CYS A 483 3.67 0.23 -18.79
CA CYS A 483 4.53 -0.91 -18.57
C CYS A 483 4.46 -1.92 -19.72
N TYR A 484 3.27 -2.23 -20.23
CA TYR A 484 3.08 -3.09 -21.39
C TYR A 484 3.77 -2.53 -22.65
N LEU A 485 3.58 -1.25 -22.93
CA LEU A 485 4.14 -0.60 -24.12
C LEU A 485 5.67 -0.51 -24.08
N LEU A 486 6.25 -0.51 -22.88
CA LEU A 486 7.70 -0.42 -22.64
C LEU A 486 8.33 -1.74 -22.17
N LEU A 487 7.57 -2.85 -22.17
CA LEU A 487 8.04 -4.15 -21.72
C LEU A 487 9.34 -4.63 -22.42
N PRO A 488 9.52 -4.41 -23.75
CA PRO A 488 10.79 -4.75 -24.41
C PRO A 488 12.00 -4.00 -23.85
N LYS A 489 11.81 -2.76 -23.37
CA LYS A 489 12.88 -1.95 -22.77
C LYS A 489 13.33 -2.48 -21.42
N VAL A 490 12.44 -3.10 -20.65
CA VAL A 490 12.83 -3.83 -19.44
C VAL A 490 13.63 -5.07 -19.83
N LYS A 491 13.22 -5.81 -20.87
CA LYS A 491 13.97 -6.98 -21.36
C LYS A 491 15.40 -6.64 -21.76
N GLU A 492 15.60 -5.54 -22.47
CA GLU A 492 16.93 -5.02 -22.82
C GLU A 492 17.80 -4.85 -21.57
N GLU A 493 17.27 -4.26 -20.49
CA GLU A 493 18.03 -4.08 -19.24
C GLU A 493 18.35 -5.39 -18.53
N VAL A 494 17.43 -6.37 -18.54
CA VAL A 494 17.69 -7.72 -18.00
C VAL A 494 18.85 -8.39 -18.75
N VAL A 495 18.85 -8.29 -20.09
CA VAL A 495 19.89 -8.89 -20.93
C VAL A 495 21.24 -8.21 -20.65
N LYS A 496 21.29 -6.88 -20.68
CA LYS A 496 22.50 -6.12 -20.36
C LYS A 496 23.08 -6.46 -19.00
N TRP A 497 22.23 -6.59 -17.98
CA TRP A 497 22.68 -6.98 -16.63
C TRP A 497 23.28 -8.39 -16.60
N ARG A 498 22.64 -9.35 -17.25
CA ARG A 498 23.14 -10.73 -17.31
C ARG A 498 24.45 -10.84 -18.08
N GLU A 499 24.56 -10.13 -19.19
CA GLU A 499 25.79 -10.06 -19.98
C GLU A 499 26.91 -9.40 -19.18
N GLY A 500 26.62 -8.26 -18.54
CA GLY A 500 27.60 -7.55 -17.72
C GLY A 500 28.08 -8.34 -16.51
N ARG A 501 27.21 -9.17 -15.92
CA ARG A 501 27.59 -10.12 -14.87
C ARG A 501 28.47 -11.26 -15.39
N ARG A 502 28.29 -11.68 -16.64
CA ARG A 502 29.04 -12.78 -17.27
C ARG A 502 30.42 -12.32 -17.76
N ASP A 503 30.52 -11.13 -18.33
CA ASP A 503 31.77 -10.58 -18.88
C ASP A 503 32.62 -9.84 -17.83
N GLY A 504 32.09 -9.62 -16.62
CA GLY A 504 32.79 -8.97 -15.51
C GLY A 504 32.75 -7.44 -15.52
N SER A 505 31.99 -6.82 -16.43
CA SER A 505 31.77 -5.37 -16.41
C SER A 505 30.86 -4.92 -15.26
N ILE A 506 30.02 -5.81 -14.73
CA ILE A 506 29.22 -5.62 -13.51
C ILE A 506 29.75 -6.56 -12.43
N THR A 507 30.64 -6.04 -11.60
CA THR A 507 31.30 -6.75 -10.49
C THR A 507 30.88 -6.17 -9.14
N GLU A 508 31.14 -6.94 -8.08
CA GLU A 508 30.95 -6.41 -6.73
C GLU A 508 31.87 -5.20 -6.50
N VAL A 509 31.29 -4.15 -5.95
CA VAL A 509 31.98 -2.93 -5.56
C VAL A 509 32.77 -3.18 -4.27
N PRO A 510 34.00 -2.64 -4.14
CA PRO A 510 34.77 -2.66 -2.88
C PRO A 510 33.95 -2.14 -1.70
N VAL A 511 34.08 -2.76 -0.52
CA VAL A 511 33.20 -2.50 0.63
C VAL A 511 33.16 -1.02 1.03
N ASP A 512 34.30 -0.34 0.97
CA ASP A 512 34.50 1.07 1.25
C ASP A 512 33.86 2.02 0.22
N GLU A 513 33.59 1.54 -0.99
CA GLU A 513 32.92 2.31 -2.05
C GLU A 513 31.40 2.08 -2.10
N ARG A 514 30.88 1.09 -1.37
CA ARG A 514 29.45 0.69 -1.46
C ARG A 514 28.51 1.79 -0.95
N ALA A 515 27.42 2.01 -1.69
CA ALA A 515 26.32 2.83 -1.24
C ALA A 515 25.51 2.12 -0.13
N THR A 516 26.00 2.17 1.11
CA THR A 516 25.36 1.52 2.28
C THR A 516 24.80 2.51 3.30
N THR A 517 25.15 3.80 3.20
CA THR A 517 24.70 4.88 4.11
C THR A 517 24.06 6.03 3.37
#